data_AF-A0A4Q5UW69-F1
#
_entry.id   AF-A0A4Q5UW69-F1
#
_cell.length_a   1.000
_cell.length_b   1.000
_cell.length_c   1.000
_cell.angle_alpha   90.00
_cell.angle_beta   90.00
_cell.angle_gamma   90.00
#
_symmetry.space_group_name_H-M   'P 1'
#
loop_
_entity.id
_entity.type
_entity.pdbx_description
1 polymer ?
#
loop_
_entity_poly.entity_id
_entity_poly.type
_entity_poly.pdbx_seq_one_letter_code
_entity_poly.pdbx_strand_id
1 'polypeptide(L)' 'MNLFKKRKEKKLAERQQKIAEGIAGRILKIQRKVADYLNRKSSNWTDERWKLLLTAFCLSFGSYCIYLLWQAFY' A
#
# COMPACT_ATOMS: atom_id res chain seq x y z
N MET A 1 -23.80 -9.54 -33.55
CA MET A 1 -22.46 -9.01 -33.23
C MET A 1 -22.15 -9.30 -31.76
N ASN A 2 -21.29 -10.28 -31.50
CA ASN A 2 -20.97 -10.77 -30.15
C ASN A 2 -19.81 -9.97 -29.52
N LEU A 3 -20.12 -8.81 -28.93
CA LEU A 3 -19.12 -7.90 -28.33
C LEU A 3 -18.74 -8.23 -26.87
N PHE A 4 -19.31 -9.27 -26.27
CA PHE A 4 -18.99 -9.71 -24.90
C PHE A 4 -18.39 -11.11 -24.87
N LYS A 5 -17.29 -11.32 -25.60
CA LYS A 5 -16.43 -12.47 -25.34
C LYS A 5 -15.77 -12.26 -23.97
N LYS A 6 -16.37 -12.83 -22.91
CA LYS A 6 -15.74 -12.99 -21.60
C LYS A 6 -14.33 -13.53 -21.84
N ARG A 7 -13.30 -12.70 -21.62
CA ARG A 7 -11.93 -13.20 -21.51
C ARG A 7 -11.99 -14.23 -20.39
N LYS A 8 -11.79 -15.52 -20.72
CA LYS A 8 -11.52 -16.54 -19.73
C LYS A 8 -10.44 -15.95 -18.84
N GLU A 9 -10.73 -15.73 -17.56
CA GLU A 9 -9.70 -15.43 -16.58
C GLU A 9 -8.61 -16.47 -16.83
N LYS A 10 -7.43 -16.02 -17.23
CA LYS A 10 -6.27 -16.90 -17.26
C LYS A 10 -6.14 -17.35 -15.81
N LYS A 11 -6.64 -18.54 -15.48
CA LYS A 11 -6.29 -19.24 -14.25
C LYS A 11 -4.77 -19.27 -14.28
N LEU A 12 -4.15 -18.37 -13.51
CA LEU A 12 -2.73 -18.39 -13.23
C LEU A 12 -2.46 -19.83 -12.83
N ALA A 13 -1.49 -20.47 -13.48
CA ALA A 13 -1.16 -21.87 -13.22
C ALA A 13 -1.12 -22.06 -11.70
N GLU A 14 -1.73 -23.11 -11.14
CA GLU A 14 -1.94 -23.27 -9.69
C GLU A 14 -0.67 -23.00 -8.86
N ARG A 15 0.50 -23.26 -9.46
CA ARG A 15 1.82 -22.92 -8.95
C ARG A 15 2.05 -21.43 -8.70
N GLN A 16 1.64 -20.55 -9.62
CA GLN A 16 1.71 -19.09 -9.50
C GLN A 16 0.75 -18.54 -8.45
N GLN A 17 -0.46 -19.11 -8.32
CA GLN A 17 -1.38 -18.74 -7.24
C GLN A 17 -0.81 -19.09 -5.87
N LYS A 18 -0.27 -20.31 -5.68
CA LYS A 18 0.38 -20.70 -4.42
C LYS A 18 1.58 -19.82 -4.05
N ILE A 19 2.37 -19.39 -5.03
CA ILE A 19 3.48 -18.45 -4.82
C ILE A 19 2.94 -17.07 -4.42
N ALA A 20 1.92 -16.57 -5.12
CA ALA A 20 1.29 -15.28 -4.81
C ALA A 20 0.66 -15.26 -3.41
N GLU A 21 -0.04 -16.33 -3.03
CA GLU A 21 -0.59 -16.50 -1.68
C GLU A 21 0.51 -16.56 -0.61
N GLY A 22 1.61 -17.26 -0.89
CA GLY A 22 2.77 -17.31 0.01
C GLY A 22 3.42 -15.94 0.20
N ILE A 23 3.55 -15.16 -0.87
CA ILE A 23 4.08 -13.78 -0.84
C ILE A 23 3.11 -12.86 -0.09
N ALA A 24 1.82 -12.89 -0.44
CA ALA A 24 0.78 -12.10 0.22
C ALA A 24 0.71 -12.42 1.72
N GLY A 25 0.77 -13.70 2.09
CA GLY A 25 0.78 -14.14 3.49
C GLY A 25 2.01 -13.63 4.26
N ARG A 26 3.19 -13.58 3.63
CA ARG A 26 4.39 -12.99 4.24
C ARG A 26 4.27 -11.48 4.39
N ILE A 27 3.79 -10.79 3.36
CA ILE A 27 3.56 -9.34 3.39
C ILE A 27 2.56 -9.00 4.50
N LEU A 28 1.44 -9.71 4.58
CA LEU A 28 0.41 -9.51 5.60
C LEU A 28 0.94 -9.74 7.02
N LYS A 29 1.79 -10.76 7.24
CA LYS A 29 2.43 -10.98 8.54
C LYS A 29 3.36 -9.83 8.93
N ILE A 30 4.13 -9.31 7.97
CA ILE A 30 5.02 -8.17 8.20
C ILE A 30 4.18 -6.91 8.48
N GLN A 31 3.16 -6.64 7.66
CA GLN A 31 2.24 -5.51 7.85
C GLN A 31 1.57 -5.57 9.21
N ARG A 32 1.07 -6.74 9.63
CA ARG A 32 0.45 -6.91 10.96
C ARG A 32 1.45 -6.66 12.07
N LYS A 33 2.66 -7.23 12.01
CA LYS A 33 3.70 -7.02 13.03
C LYS A 33 4.12 -5.55 13.13
N VAL A 34 4.22 -4.85 12.00
CA VAL A 34 4.51 -3.42 11.94
C VAL A 34 3.35 -2.62 12.52
N ALA A 35 2.10 -2.95 12.17
CA ALA A 35 0.92 -2.30 12.72
C ALA A 35 0.83 -2.49 14.25
N ASP A 36 1.06 -3.70 14.75
CA ASP A 36 1.07 -4.00 16.19
C ASP A 36 2.18 -3.22 16.91
N TYR A 37 3.38 -3.15 16.31
CA TYR A 37 4.49 -2.35 16.85
C TYR A 37 4.15 -0.86 16.88
N LEU A 38 3.59 -0.33 15.79
CA LEU A 38 3.20 1.07 15.69
C LEU A 38 2.09 1.42 16.67
N ASN A 39 1.06 0.58 16.79
CA ASN A 39 -0.02 0.74 17.76
C ASN A 39 0.50 0.73 19.20
N ARG A 40 1.40 -0.19 19.54
CA ARG A 40 2.03 -0.23 20.87
C ARG A 40 2.92 0.99 21.12
N LYS A 41 3.56 1.52 20.08
CA LYS A 41 4.41 2.71 20.21
C LYS A 41 3.59 3.98 20.31
N SER A 42 2.50 4.08 19.55
CA SER A 42 1.62 5.25 19.48
C SER A 42 0.66 5.37 20.66
N SER A 43 0.41 4.29 21.41
CA SER A 43 -0.44 4.33 22.61
C SER A 43 0.04 5.33 23.68
N ASN A 44 1.35 5.64 23.69
CA ASN A 44 1.96 6.56 24.64
C ASN A 44 2.30 7.93 24.01
N TRP A 45 1.72 8.25 22.84
CA TRP A 45 2.02 9.50 22.15
C TRP A 45 0.99 10.56 22.47
N THR A 46 1.47 11.77 22.76
CA THR A 46 0.65 12.98 22.89
C THR A 46 0.08 13.42 21.53
N ASP A 47 -1.09 14.06 21.54
CA ASP A 47 -1.79 14.57 20.35
C ASP A 47 -0.92 15.47 19.45
N GLU A 48 0.05 16.19 20.02
CA GLU A 48 1.00 17.03 19.29
C GLU A 48 1.90 16.22 18.34
N ARG A 49 2.33 15.02 18.76
CA ARG A 49 3.17 14.14 17.93
C ARG A 49 2.39 13.58 16.74
N TRP A 50 1.10 13.31 16.93
CA TRP A 50 0.20 12.90 15.85
C TRP A 50 0.00 14.00 14.82
N LYS A 51 -0.20 15.24 15.27
CA LYS A 51 -0.28 16.41 14.38
C LYS A 51 1.02 16.60 13.60
N LEU A 52 2.18 16.49 14.25
CA LEU A 52 3.48 16.61 13.58
C LEU A 52 3.69 15.50 12.53
N LEU A 53 3.34 14.26 12.85
CA LEU A 53 3.37 13.15 11.88
C LEU A 53 2.45 13.41 10.69
N LEU A 54 1.23 13.89 10.94
CA LEU A 54 0.27 14.18 9.89
C LEU A 54 0.78 15.29 8.96
N THR A 55 1.33 16.37 9.52
CA THR A 55 1.92 17.46 8.74
C THR A 55 3.12 16.95 7.91
N ALA A 56 4.02 16.17 8.51
CA ALA A 56 5.14 15.59 7.79
C ALA A 56 4.69 14.66 6.65
N PHE A 57 3.65 13.86 6.89
CA PHE A 57 3.04 13.00 5.88
C PHE A 57 2.45 13.82 4.72
N CYS A 58 1.65 14.85 5.01
CA CYS A 58 1.09 15.74 4.00
C CYS A 58 2.18 16.45 3.18
N LEU A 59 3.24 16.95 3.82
CA LEU A 59 4.33 17.63 3.11
C LEU A 59 5.10 16.69 2.18
N SER A 60 5.44 15.49 2.65
CA SER A 60 6.18 14.53 1.83
C SER A 60 5.34 14.03 0.65
N PHE A 61 4.09 13.64 0.89
CA PHE A 61 3.21 13.14 -0.16
C PHE A 61 2.77 14.26 -1.12
N GLY A 62 2.49 15.45 -0.60
CA GLY A 62 2.18 16.62 -1.41
C GLY A 62 3.35 17.02 -2.31
N SER A 63 4.57 17.05 -1.76
CA SER A 63 5.79 17.28 -2.54
C SER A 63 6.00 16.22 -3.62
N TYR A 64 5.77 14.94 -3.29
CA TYR A 64 5.86 13.86 -4.27
C TYR A 64 4.84 13.99 -5.40
N CYS A 65 3.59 14.37 -5.10
CA CYS A 65 2.59 14.64 -6.14
C CYS A 65 3.01 15.81 -7.05
N ILE A 66 3.56 16.88 -6.49
CA ILE A 66 4.08 18.01 -7.28
C ILE A 66 5.23 17.56 -8.17
N TYR A 67 6.16 16.75 -7.64
CA TYR A 67 7.25 16.16 -8.42
C TYR A 67 6.74 15.29 -9.57
N LEU A 68 5.74 14.44 -9.33
CA LEU A 68 5.12 13.63 -10.38
C LEU A 68 4.44 14.47 -11.45
N LEU A 69 3.76 15.56 -11.06
CA LEU A 69 3.16 16.49 -12.02
C LEU A 69 4.24 17.16 -12.85
N TRP A 70 5.32 17.61 -12.22
CA TRP A 70 6.47 18.17 -12.93
C TRP A 70 7.01 17.20 -13.97
N GLN A 71 7.27 15.95 -13.58
CA GLN A 71 7.75 14.89 -14.48
C GLN A 71 6.73 14.53 -15.59
N ALA A 72 5.43 14.68 -15.33
CA ALA A 72 4.41 14.36 -16.31
C ALA A 72 4.26 15.45 -17.37
N PHE A 73 4.50 16.71 -17.01
CA PHE A 73 4.35 17.86 -17.92
C PHE A 73 5.67 18.35 -18.52
N TYR A 74 6.82 17.93 -18.00
CA TYR A 74 8.16 18.25 -18.50
C TYR A 74 9.04 17.00 -18.60
#